data_AF-A0A509ANK8-F1
#
_entry.id   AF-A0A509ANK8-F1
#
_cell.length_a   1.000
_cell.length_b   1.000
_cell.length_c   1.000
_cell.angle_alpha   90.00
_cell.angle_beta   90.00
_cell.angle_gamma   90.00
#
_symmetry.space_group_name_H-M   'P 1'
#
loop_
_entity.id
_entity.type
_entity.pdbx_description
1 polymer ?
#
loop_
_entity_poly.entity_id
_entity_poly.type
_entity_poly.pdbx_seq_one_letter_code
_entity_poly.pdbx_strand_id
1 'polypeptide(L)'
;MSNKTLTSEVDPNIEALRKFIRSSITEQVSFDLCMDPEETKEAETLMNEAELLLQQHATSTDDYKLYHKYSNDSIAYYKKRGNTLIFKFNHKIKYPGKYNYIISMLWNSNAKYVGDKIVKEKVARAYSPNLMMIQQRYKNDAISFHGYYYALAKKVQVSDDTTIIVYASSDVNDYNSVDKKKYTNTIVESANLFKPKIYSENDIRNGELTKMFVNLSGFIIQKKKDCVDITYLNSININTTIFEDLLIRIINLSQILTIKR
;
A
#
# COMPACT_ATOMS: atom_id res chain seq x y z
N MET A 1 -63.84 -18.66 13.47
CA MET A 1 -62.85 -18.89 12.40
C MET A 1 -61.57 -18.18 12.81
N SER A 2 -60.57 -18.93 13.27
CA SER A 2 -59.28 -18.37 13.72
C SER A 2 -58.34 -18.21 12.54
N ASN A 3 -57.93 -16.97 12.25
CA ASN A 3 -56.76 -16.72 11.40
C ASN A 3 -55.51 -16.85 12.28
N LYS A 4 -54.76 -17.91 12.02
CA LYS A 4 -53.47 -18.22 12.65
C LYS A 4 -52.39 -17.47 11.87
N THR A 5 -51.93 -16.34 12.39
CA THR A 5 -50.80 -15.60 11.82
C THR A 5 -49.52 -16.38 12.08
N LEU A 6 -48.93 -16.96 11.02
CA LEU A 6 -47.58 -17.51 11.07
C LEU A 6 -46.58 -16.36 11.16
N THR A 7 -46.06 -16.11 12.36
CA THR A 7 -44.81 -15.38 12.54
C THR A 7 -43.66 -16.31 12.14
N SER A 8 -43.05 -16.06 10.99
CA SER A 8 -41.78 -16.70 10.63
C SER A 8 -40.70 -16.15 11.56
N GLU A 9 -40.17 -16.99 12.45
CA GLU A 9 -38.92 -16.70 13.14
C GLU A 9 -37.83 -16.46 12.09
N VAL A 10 -37.25 -15.26 12.11
CA VAL A 10 -36.10 -14.94 11.25
C VAL A 10 -34.93 -15.78 11.76
N ASP A 11 -34.33 -16.57 10.86
CA ASP A 11 -33.19 -17.43 11.19
C ASP A 11 -32.10 -16.59 11.87
N PRO A 12 -31.69 -16.92 13.11
CA PRO A 12 -30.67 -16.18 13.85
C PRO A 12 -29.33 -16.10 13.09
N ASN A 13 -29.05 -17.04 12.17
CA ASN A 13 -27.87 -16.94 11.28
C ASN A 13 -28.03 -15.87 10.20
N ILE A 14 -29.24 -15.63 9.67
CA ILE A 14 -29.48 -14.55 8.71
C ILE A 14 -29.39 -13.19 9.43
N GLU A 15 -29.89 -13.10 10.66
CA GLU A 15 -29.77 -11.89 11.47
C GLU A 15 -28.31 -11.61 11.85
N ALA A 16 -27.54 -12.66 12.21
CA ALA A 16 -26.10 -12.56 12.48
C ALA A 16 -25.30 -12.18 11.23
N LEU A 17 -25.63 -12.74 10.06
CA LEU A 17 -24.99 -12.40 8.79
C LEU A 17 -25.30 -10.96 8.38
N ARG A 18 -26.55 -10.51 8.55
CA ARG A 18 -26.95 -9.10 8.34
C ARG A 18 -26.27 -8.16 9.32
N LYS A 19 -26.09 -8.56 10.58
CA LYS A 19 -25.38 -7.79 11.59
C LYS A 19 -23.88 -7.72 11.30
N PHE A 20 -23.29 -8.80 10.79
CA PHE A 20 -21.91 -8.84 10.31
C PHE A 20 -21.70 -7.95 9.08
N ILE A 21 -22.60 -8.04 8.08
CA ILE A 21 -22.61 -7.18 6.89
C ILE A 21 -22.81 -5.71 7.28
N ARG A 22 -23.71 -5.41 8.24
CA ARG A 22 -23.86 -4.05 8.78
C ARG A 22 -22.59 -3.59 9.50
N SER A 23 -21.97 -4.43 10.33
CA SER A 23 -20.73 -4.08 11.04
C SER A 23 -19.54 -3.86 10.11
N SER A 24 -19.47 -4.58 8.99
CA SER A 24 -18.40 -4.42 7.99
C SER A 24 -18.62 -3.25 7.04
N ILE A 25 -19.85 -2.70 6.98
CA ILE A 25 -20.15 -1.45 6.27
C ILE A 25 -19.97 -0.22 7.17
N THR A 26 -20.00 -0.37 8.51
CA THR A 26 -19.99 0.78 9.45
C THR A 26 -18.63 1.24 9.97
N GLU A 27 -17.51 0.70 9.51
CA GLU A 27 -16.19 1.34 9.67
C GLU A 27 -15.70 1.96 8.36
N GLN A 28 -16.62 2.55 7.59
CA GLN A 28 -16.22 3.55 6.62
C GLN A 28 -15.88 4.81 7.40
N VAL A 29 -14.60 4.96 7.77
CA VAL A 29 -14.08 6.26 8.24
C VAL A 29 -14.52 7.28 7.19
N SER A 30 -15.42 8.19 7.55
CA SER A 30 -15.95 9.20 6.64
C SER A 30 -14.82 10.18 6.35
N PHE A 31 -14.08 9.93 5.28
CA PHE A 31 -13.13 10.90 4.74
C PHE A 31 -13.92 11.89 3.89
N ASP A 32 -13.65 13.18 4.07
CA ASP A 32 -14.11 14.18 3.11
C ASP A 32 -13.45 13.85 1.75
N LEU A 33 -14.28 13.49 0.78
CA LEU A 33 -13.84 13.18 -0.56
C LEU A 33 -13.29 14.43 -1.24
N CYS A 34 -12.30 14.24 -2.10
CA CYS A 34 -11.80 15.28 -2.99
C CYS A 34 -12.94 15.72 -3.90
N MET A 35 -13.24 17.01 -3.87
CA MET A 35 -14.31 17.60 -4.69
C MET A 35 -13.81 18.02 -6.08
N ASP A 36 -12.54 17.76 -6.40
CA ASP A 36 -11.94 18.06 -7.70
C ASP A 36 -12.03 16.83 -8.64
N PRO A 37 -12.92 16.86 -9.65
CA PRO A 37 -13.10 15.75 -10.56
C PRO A 37 -11.93 15.58 -11.54
N GLU A 38 -11.20 16.66 -11.87
CA GLU A 38 -10.04 16.59 -12.75
C GLU A 38 -8.89 15.89 -12.03
N GLU A 39 -8.60 16.31 -10.80
CA GLU A 39 -7.59 15.67 -9.96
C GLU A 39 -7.90 14.18 -9.71
N THR A 40 -9.18 13.86 -9.48
CA THR A 40 -9.65 12.48 -9.31
C THR A 40 -9.37 11.64 -10.57
N LYS A 41 -9.66 12.16 -11.75
CA LYS A 41 -9.42 11.47 -13.03
C LYS A 41 -7.93 11.26 -13.31
N GLU A 42 -7.09 12.23 -12.95
CA GLU A 42 -5.63 12.08 -13.04
C GLU A 42 -5.11 11.00 -12.09
N ALA A 43 -5.61 11.00 -10.84
CA ALA A 43 -5.27 9.98 -9.85
C ALA A 43 -5.67 8.56 -10.31
N GLU A 44 -6.85 8.41 -10.93
CA GLU A 44 -7.31 7.16 -11.52
C GLU A 44 -6.41 6.70 -12.68
N THR A 45 -6.07 7.63 -13.59
CA THR A 45 -5.20 7.35 -14.73
C THR A 45 -3.84 6.85 -14.26
N LEU A 46 -3.26 7.53 -13.28
CA LEU A 46 -2.00 7.16 -12.65
C LEU A 46 -2.05 5.75 -12.06
N MET A 47 -3.07 5.47 -11.25
CA MET A 47 -3.16 4.20 -10.55
C MET A 47 -3.56 3.03 -11.45
N ASN A 48 -4.21 3.27 -12.59
CA ASN A 48 -4.44 2.25 -13.62
C ASN A 48 -3.12 1.81 -14.27
N GLU A 49 -2.21 2.74 -14.58
CA GLU A 49 -0.88 2.41 -15.08
C GLU A 49 -0.07 1.65 -14.01
N ALA A 50 -0.06 2.15 -12.77
CA ALA A 50 0.65 1.53 -11.67
C ALA A 50 0.17 0.08 -11.41
N GLU A 51 -1.14 -0.16 -11.44
CA GLU A 51 -1.73 -1.49 -11.32
C GLU A 51 -1.24 -2.44 -12.43
N LEU A 52 -1.28 -1.99 -13.70
CA LEU A 52 -0.81 -2.78 -14.83
C LEU A 52 0.67 -3.14 -14.69
N LEU A 53 1.52 -2.17 -14.35
CA LEU A 53 2.96 -2.37 -14.15
C LEU A 53 3.26 -3.33 -12.99
N LEU A 54 2.48 -3.25 -11.91
CA LEU A 54 2.60 -4.18 -10.78
C LEU A 54 2.31 -5.62 -11.21
N GLN A 55 1.22 -5.83 -11.97
CA GLN A 55 0.87 -7.15 -12.51
C GLN A 55 1.95 -7.67 -13.47
N GLN A 56 2.44 -6.85 -14.39
CA GLN A 56 3.52 -7.21 -15.30
C GLN A 56 4.78 -7.66 -14.55
N HIS A 57 5.17 -6.93 -13.52
CA HIS A 57 6.29 -7.33 -12.69
C HIS A 57 6.01 -8.61 -11.90
N ALA A 58 4.77 -8.93 -11.54
CA ALA A 58 4.46 -10.14 -10.78
C ALA A 58 4.54 -11.44 -11.60
N THR A 59 4.31 -11.38 -12.93
CA THR A 59 4.17 -12.55 -13.81
C THR A 59 5.41 -13.45 -13.89
N SER A 60 6.62 -12.89 -13.80
CA SER A 60 7.86 -13.67 -13.93
C SER A 60 8.94 -13.17 -12.96
N THR A 61 9.88 -14.05 -12.62
CA THR A 61 11.12 -13.72 -11.89
C THR A 61 12.37 -13.81 -12.77
N ASP A 62 12.24 -14.04 -14.08
CA ASP A 62 13.37 -14.36 -14.97
C ASP A 62 14.37 -13.21 -15.09
N ASP A 63 13.89 -11.97 -15.00
CA ASP A 63 14.69 -10.75 -15.01
C ASP A 63 15.10 -10.29 -13.61
N TYR A 64 14.80 -11.07 -12.57
CA TYR A 64 15.16 -10.82 -11.19
C TYR A 64 16.29 -11.74 -10.72
N LYS A 65 17.18 -11.20 -9.90
CA LYS A 65 18.20 -11.97 -9.18
C LYS A 65 17.66 -12.40 -7.82
N LEU A 66 17.98 -13.61 -7.40
CA LEU A 66 17.70 -14.06 -6.04
C LEU A 66 18.38 -13.13 -5.03
N TYR A 67 17.61 -12.59 -4.09
CA TYR A 67 18.13 -11.75 -3.00
C TYR A 67 18.34 -12.57 -1.74
N HIS A 68 17.29 -13.27 -1.30
CA HIS A 68 17.33 -14.06 -0.07
C HIS A 68 16.21 -15.11 -0.07
N LYS A 69 16.52 -16.33 0.38
CA LYS A 69 15.54 -17.41 0.56
C LYS A 69 15.33 -17.64 2.05
N TYR A 70 14.22 -17.16 2.60
CA TYR A 70 13.88 -17.38 4.01
C TYR A 70 13.32 -18.80 4.23
N SER A 71 12.58 -19.32 3.25
CA SER A 71 12.06 -20.68 3.22
C SER A 71 11.63 -21.03 1.79
N ASN A 72 11.12 -22.25 1.57
CA ASN A 72 10.50 -22.61 0.28
C ASN A 72 9.22 -21.79 -0.01
N ASP A 73 8.57 -21.27 1.03
CA ASP A 73 7.34 -20.48 0.97
C ASP A 73 7.62 -18.97 1.07
N SER A 74 8.89 -18.53 1.05
CA SER A 74 9.28 -17.14 1.31
C SER A 74 10.59 -16.80 0.61
N ILE A 75 10.50 -16.21 -0.58
CA ILE A 75 11.66 -15.93 -1.43
C ILE A 75 11.65 -14.47 -1.85
N ALA A 76 12.75 -13.77 -1.58
CA ALA A 76 12.98 -12.40 -1.99
C ALA A 76 13.93 -12.34 -3.18
N TYR A 77 13.64 -11.44 -4.10
CA TYR A 77 14.38 -11.17 -5.31
C TYR A 77 14.61 -9.67 -5.47
N TYR A 78 15.53 -9.30 -6.33
CA TYR A 78 15.75 -7.91 -6.71
C TYR A 78 16.12 -7.78 -8.18
N LYS A 79 15.79 -6.63 -8.76
CA LYS A 79 16.17 -6.19 -10.10
C LYS A 79 16.69 -4.76 -10.02
N LYS A 80 17.70 -4.44 -10.83
CA LYS A 80 18.20 -3.08 -10.99
C LYS A 80 18.01 -2.64 -12.44
N ARG A 81 17.41 -1.47 -12.66
CA ARG A 81 17.25 -0.82 -13.96
C ARG A 81 17.80 0.60 -13.87
N GLY A 82 18.98 0.83 -14.45
CA GLY A 82 19.73 2.07 -14.21
C GLY A 82 19.99 2.26 -12.71
N ASN A 83 19.55 3.38 -12.14
CA ASN A 83 19.64 3.67 -10.71
C ASN A 83 18.42 3.19 -9.90
N THR A 84 17.40 2.63 -10.56
CA THR A 84 16.18 2.17 -9.87
C THR A 84 16.36 0.73 -9.37
N LEU A 85 16.19 0.53 -8.07
CA LEU A 85 16.19 -0.77 -7.41
C LEU A 85 14.75 -1.23 -7.16
N ILE A 86 14.44 -2.46 -7.56
CA ILE A 86 13.11 -3.06 -7.41
C ILE A 86 13.28 -4.36 -6.65
N PHE A 87 12.60 -4.48 -5.50
CA PHE A 87 12.50 -5.72 -4.75
C PHE A 87 11.19 -6.42 -5.05
N LYS A 88 11.25 -7.74 -5.03
CA LYS A 88 10.08 -8.60 -5.09
C LYS A 88 10.16 -9.62 -3.96
N PHE A 89 9.05 -9.93 -3.33
CA PHE A 89 8.94 -10.94 -2.30
C PHE A 89 7.71 -11.81 -2.54
N ASN A 90 7.94 -13.10 -2.74
CA ASN A 90 6.88 -14.09 -2.88
C ASN A 90 6.73 -14.83 -1.56
N HIS A 91 5.52 -14.86 -1.02
CA HIS A 91 5.20 -15.46 0.26
C HIS A 91 3.94 -16.30 0.19
N LYS A 92 3.95 -17.47 0.84
CA LYS A 92 2.79 -18.34 0.95
C LYS A 92 2.38 -18.54 2.41
N ILE A 93 1.10 -18.36 2.69
CA ILE A 93 0.48 -18.60 4.00
C ILE A 93 -0.45 -19.79 3.87
N LYS A 94 -0.16 -20.92 4.55
CA LYS A 94 -0.88 -22.22 4.44
C LYS A 94 -2.27 -22.25 5.10
N TYR A 95 -2.97 -21.12 5.12
CA TYR A 95 -4.30 -21.02 5.67
C TYR A 95 -5.14 -20.06 4.80
N PRO A 96 -5.97 -20.59 3.88
CA PRO A 96 -6.70 -19.79 2.90
C PRO A 96 -7.74 -18.87 3.55
N GLY A 97 -8.22 -19.21 4.76
CA GLY A 97 -9.13 -18.37 5.55
C GLY A 97 -8.53 -17.03 5.99
N LYS A 98 -7.20 -16.85 5.91
CA LYS A 98 -6.53 -15.57 6.21
C LYS A 98 -6.66 -14.53 5.09
N TYR A 99 -7.22 -14.88 3.93
CA TYR A 99 -7.28 -13.98 2.76
C TYR A 99 -7.85 -12.59 3.07
N ASN A 100 -9.08 -12.51 3.58
CA ASN A 100 -9.72 -11.24 3.92
C ASN A 100 -9.00 -10.50 5.06
N TYR A 101 -8.45 -11.25 6.02
CA TYR A 101 -7.66 -10.69 7.11
C TYR A 101 -6.39 -10.01 6.61
N ILE A 102 -5.66 -10.64 5.70
CA ILE A 102 -4.45 -10.09 5.08
C ILE A 102 -4.78 -8.80 4.32
N ILE A 103 -5.84 -8.80 3.51
CA ILE A 103 -6.28 -7.61 2.77
C ILE A 103 -6.59 -6.46 3.74
N SER A 104 -7.37 -6.73 4.80
CA SER A 104 -7.71 -5.72 5.80
C SER A 104 -6.46 -5.19 6.51
N MET A 105 -5.54 -6.06 6.90
CA MET A 105 -4.29 -5.68 7.56
C MET A 105 -3.37 -4.83 6.67
N LEU A 106 -3.37 -5.09 5.36
CA LEU A 106 -2.54 -4.35 4.41
C LEU A 106 -3.16 -3.01 3.98
N TRP A 107 -4.49 -2.92 3.91
CA TRP A 107 -5.20 -1.71 3.47
C TRP A 107 -5.57 -0.72 4.58
N ASN A 108 -5.88 -1.20 5.80
CA ASN A 108 -6.46 -0.38 6.88
C ASN A 108 -5.45 -0.04 8.01
N SER A 109 -4.15 -0.09 7.74
CA SER A 109 -3.15 -0.05 8.81
C SER A 109 -2.67 1.36 9.14
N ASN A 110 -3.31 2.01 10.12
CA ASN A 110 -2.90 3.33 10.64
C ASN A 110 -1.49 3.37 11.25
N ALA A 111 -1.01 2.27 11.85
CA ALA A 111 0.37 2.17 12.33
C ALA A 111 0.86 0.72 12.40
N LYS A 112 2.10 0.48 11.96
CA LYS A 112 2.80 -0.81 12.08
C LYS A 112 4.05 -0.64 12.93
N TYR A 113 4.19 -1.50 13.93
CA TYR A 113 5.35 -1.54 14.83
C TYR A 113 6.16 -2.80 14.54
N VAL A 114 7.40 -2.65 14.07
CA VAL A 114 8.30 -3.78 13.74
C VAL A 114 9.63 -3.59 14.44
N GLY A 115 9.72 -4.08 15.68
CA GLY A 115 10.87 -3.80 16.55
C GLY A 115 10.94 -2.30 16.84
N ASP A 116 12.11 -1.69 16.66
CA ASP A 116 12.36 -0.26 16.87
C ASP A 116 11.91 0.62 15.69
N LYS A 117 11.04 0.08 14.83
CA LYS A 117 10.59 0.74 13.60
C LYS A 117 9.11 1.04 13.70
N ILE A 118 8.78 2.28 13.42
CA ILE A 118 7.40 2.77 13.44
C ILE A 118 7.05 3.24 12.03
N VAL A 119 6.04 2.61 11.45
CA VAL A 119 5.40 3.08 10.22
C VAL A 119 4.05 3.65 10.61
N LYS A 120 3.84 4.95 10.45
CA LYS A 120 2.53 5.60 10.64
C LYS A 120 1.96 5.95 9.29
N GLU A 121 0.70 5.66 9.09
CA GLU A 121 -0.04 5.98 7.87
C GLU A 121 -1.22 6.86 8.22
N LYS A 122 -1.45 7.87 7.39
CA LYS A 122 -2.66 8.68 7.44
C LYS A 122 -3.17 8.94 6.03
N VAL A 123 -4.47 9.14 5.90
CA VAL A 123 -5.08 9.61 4.66
C VAL A 123 -4.84 11.12 4.54
N ALA A 124 -4.16 11.53 3.48
CA ALA A 124 -3.95 12.94 3.15
C ALA A 124 -5.08 13.51 2.28
N ARG A 125 -5.67 12.67 1.42
CA ARG A 125 -6.80 13.02 0.54
C ARG A 125 -7.50 11.74 0.08
N ALA A 126 -8.82 11.68 0.10
CA ALA A 126 -9.57 10.55 -0.44
C ALA A 126 -10.19 10.93 -1.79
N TYR A 127 -10.11 10.07 -2.79
CA TYR A 127 -10.79 10.27 -4.09
C TYR A 127 -12.01 9.34 -4.21
N SER A 128 -11.88 8.13 -3.68
CA SER A 128 -12.95 7.16 -3.51
C SER A 128 -12.61 6.21 -2.35
N PRO A 129 -13.53 5.33 -1.92
CA PRO A 129 -13.24 4.33 -0.87
C PRO A 129 -12.06 3.40 -1.18
N ASN A 130 -11.71 3.25 -2.47
CA ASN A 130 -10.65 2.37 -2.95
C ASN A 130 -9.48 3.12 -3.61
N LEU A 131 -9.50 4.46 -3.61
CA LEU A 131 -8.44 5.31 -4.15
C LEU A 131 -8.22 6.51 -3.24
N MET A 132 -7.05 6.59 -2.63
CA MET A 132 -6.70 7.67 -1.71
C MET A 132 -5.23 8.03 -1.83
N MET A 133 -4.88 9.25 -1.47
CA MET A 133 -3.52 9.64 -1.16
C MET A 133 -3.25 9.40 0.32
N ILE A 134 -2.21 8.64 0.62
CA ILE A 134 -1.71 8.45 1.97
C ILE A 134 -0.43 9.25 2.19
N GLN A 135 -0.22 9.69 3.43
CA GLN A 135 1.10 10.05 3.93
C GLN A 135 1.60 8.90 4.80
N GLN A 136 2.74 8.33 4.47
CA GLN A 136 3.42 7.34 5.30
C GLN A 136 4.67 7.96 5.92
N ARG A 137 4.81 7.83 7.24
CA ARG A 137 6.02 8.20 7.99
C ARG A 137 6.73 6.95 8.44
N TYR A 138 8.03 6.89 8.20
CA TYR A 138 8.91 5.81 8.64
C TYR A 138 9.91 6.36 9.65
N LYS A 139 9.97 5.75 10.82
CA LYS A 139 10.94 6.09 11.86
C LYS A 139 11.72 4.83 12.25
N ASN A 140 13.04 4.96 12.33
CA ASN A 140 13.94 3.93 12.83
C ASN A 140 14.98 4.57 13.76
N ASP A 141 14.79 4.38 15.06
CA ASP A 141 15.62 4.97 16.11
C ASP A 141 17.07 4.43 16.08
N ALA A 142 17.27 3.16 15.71
CA ALA A 142 18.58 2.52 15.70
C ALA A 142 19.58 3.15 14.71
N ILE A 143 19.09 3.87 13.71
CA ILE A 143 19.91 4.57 12.71
C ILE A 143 19.58 6.06 12.63
N SER A 144 18.82 6.59 13.61
CA SER A 144 18.39 7.99 13.66
C SER A 144 17.74 8.48 12.35
N PHE A 145 16.94 7.64 11.71
CA PHE A 145 16.31 7.97 10.42
C PHE A 145 14.81 8.20 10.58
N HIS A 146 14.36 9.40 10.21
CA HIS A 146 12.96 9.73 10.06
C HIS A 146 12.68 10.17 8.61
N GLY A 147 11.82 9.43 7.92
CA GLY A 147 11.43 9.70 6.55
C GLY A 147 9.92 9.74 6.38
N TYR A 148 9.48 10.33 5.29
CA TYR A 148 8.06 10.37 4.92
C TYR A 148 7.89 10.35 3.41
N TYR A 149 6.73 9.88 2.95
CA TYR A 149 6.32 10.03 1.55
C TYR A 149 4.82 10.23 1.45
N TYR A 150 4.40 10.75 0.29
CA TYR A 150 3.02 10.70 -0.16
C TYR A 150 2.91 9.73 -1.33
N ALA A 151 1.90 8.87 -1.33
CA ALA A 151 1.60 7.99 -2.45
C ALA A 151 0.09 7.90 -2.64
N LEU A 152 -0.34 7.78 -3.89
CA LEU A 152 -1.66 7.24 -4.17
C LEU A 152 -1.66 5.75 -3.83
N ALA A 153 -2.73 5.30 -3.22
CA ALA A 153 -3.02 3.93 -2.84
C ALA A 153 -4.33 3.53 -3.53
N LYS A 154 -4.31 2.44 -4.30
CA LYS A 154 -5.50 1.87 -4.95
C LYS A 154 -5.68 0.42 -4.53
N LYS A 155 -6.91 0.05 -4.17
CA LYS A 155 -7.32 -1.34 -3.90
C LYS A 155 -8.28 -1.80 -4.99
N VAL A 156 -8.00 -2.95 -5.59
CA VAL A 156 -8.81 -3.55 -6.65
C VAL A 156 -9.08 -5.00 -6.33
N GLN A 157 -10.36 -5.38 -6.27
CA GLN A 157 -10.76 -6.77 -6.24
C GLN A 157 -10.90 -7.25 -7.69
N VAL A 158 -9.93 -8.03 -8.15
CA VAL A 158 -9.86 -8.53 -9.54
C VAL A 158 -10.81 -9.72 -9.72
N SER A 159 -10.93 -10.55 -8.68
CA SER A 159 -11.90 -11.64 -8.59
C SER A 159 -12.21 -11.95 -7.13
N ASP A 160 -13.10 -12.91 -6.87
CA ASP A 160 -13.40 -13.38 -5.51
C ASP A 160 -12.15 -13.87 -4.76
N ASP A 161 -11.15 -14.37 -5.50
CA ASP A 161 -9.93 -14.93 -4.94
C ASP A 161 -8.69 -14.05 -5.16
N THR A 162 -8.79 -12.90 -5.84
CA THR A 162 -7.63 -12.05 -6.11
C THR A 162 -7.88 -10.58 -5.80
N THR A 163 -7.01 -10.01 -4.96
CA THR A 163 -7.01 -8.59 -4.62
C THR A 163 -5.63 -7.99 -4.86
N ILE A 164 -5.62 -6.78 -5.43
CA ILE A 164 -4.43 -5.98 -5.65
C ILE A 164 -4.51 -4.73 -4.77
N ILE A 165 -3.41 -4.40 -4.10
CA ILE A 165 -3.22 -3.11 -3.43
C ILE A 165 -1.94 -2.51 -4.01
N VAL A 166 -2.02 -1.34 -4.63
CA VAL A 166 -0.90 -0.71 -5.33
C VAL A 166 -0.68 0.72 -4.84
N TYR A 167 0.59 1.12 -4.82
CA TYR A 167 1.07 2.42 -4.38
C TYR A 167 2.02 3.03 -5.41
N ALA A 168 1.83 4.31 -5.69
CA ALA A 168 2.74 5.10 -6.51
C ALA A 168 2.76 6.56 -6.05
N SER A 169 3.96 7.14 -5.99
CA SER A 169 4.17 8.54 -5.65
C SER A 169 4.23 9.39 -6.92
N SER A 170 3.79 10.63 -6.77
CA SER A 170 4.04 11.73 -7.70
C SER A 170 4.81 12.86 -7.02
N ASP A 171 5.09 13.93 -7.77
CA ASP A 171 5.78 15.13 -7.26
C ASP A 171 4.84 16.03 -6.43
N VAL A 172 4.45 15.54 -5.25
CA VAL A 172 3.55 16.26 -4.34
C VAL A 172 4.24 17.50 -3.76
N ASN A 173 3.60 18.66 -3.92
CA ASN A 173 4.01 19.88 -3.25
C ASN A 173 3.44 19.91 -1.84
N ASP A 174 4.30 19.65 -0.87
CA ASP A 174 4.00 19.60 0.56
C ASP A 174 4.40 20.87 1.32
N TYR A 175 4.79 21.93 0.60
CA TYR A 175 5.28 23.20 1.16
C TYR A 175 6.52 23.05 2.04
N ASN A 176 7.37 22.05 1.76
CA ASN A 176 8.67 21.91 2.40
C ASN A 176 9.58 23.11 2.03
N SER A 177 10.04 23.85 3.04
CA SER A 177 10.87 25.05 2.85
C SER A 177 12.33 24.73 2.55
N VAL A 178 12.78 23.52 2.90
CA VAL A 178 14.17 23.06 2.78
C VAL A 178 14.35 22.19 1.52
N ASP A 179 13.58 21.11 1.43
CA ASP A 179 13.66 20.17 0.30
C ASP A 179 12.69 20.56 -0.82
N LYS A 180 13.23 21.25 -1.82
CA LYS A 180 12.51 21.70 -3.02
C LYS A 180 12.84 20.87 -4.26
N LYS A 181 13.49 19.71 -4.10
CA LYS A 181 13.86 18.88 -5.25
C LYS A 181 12.59 18.33 -5.89
N LYS A 182 12.53 18.42 -7.22
CA LYS A 182 11.48 17.80 -8.01
C LYS A 182 11.72 16.30 -8.06
N TYR A 183 10.64 15.54 -7.99
CA TYR A 183 10.67 14.10 -8.19
C TYR A 183 10.15 13.73 -9.58
N THR A 184 10.80 12.73 -10.18
CA THR A 184 10.33 12.07 -11.39
C THR A 184 10.20 10.58 -11.07
N ASN A 185 9.00 10.03 -11.20
CA ASN A 185 8.78 8.60 -11.08
C ASN A 185 9.36 7.88 -12.30
N THR A 186 10.28 6.94 -12.04
CA THR A 186 11.03 6.22 -13.07
C THR A 186 10.34 4.93 -13.54
N ILE A 187 9.21 4.57 -12.92
CA ILE A 187 8.44 3.35 -13.25
C ILE A 187 7.06 3.71 -13.78
N VAL A 188 6.32 4.59 -13.10
CA VAL A 188 4.96 5.00 -13.48
C VAL A 188 5.03 6.37 -14.15
N GLU A 189 4.93 6.42 -15.48
CA GLU A 189 5.21 7.63 -16.25
C GLU A 189 4.12 8.71 -16.07
N SER A 190 2.85 8.31 -16.02
CA SER A 190 1.72 9.21 -15.77
C SER A 190 1.79 9.92 -14.42
N ALA A 191 2.53 9.37 -13.45
CA ALA A 191 2.75 10.01 -12.16
C ALA A 191 3.50 11.35 -12.27
N ASN A 192 4.22 11.58 -13.36
CA ASN A 192 4.96 12.82 -13.58
C ASN A 192 4.08 14.00 -14.01
N LEU A 193 2.82 13.73 -14.38
CA LEU A 193 1.82 14.75 -14.72
C LEU A 193 1.01 15.19 -13.48
N PHE A 194 0.82 14.28 -12.53
CA PHE A 194 -0.01 14.48 -11.35
C PHE A 194 0.72 15.22 -10.23
N LYS A 195 0.44 16.51 -10.01
CA LYS A 195 1.19 17.36 -9.05
C LYS A 195 0.30 18.02 -8.00
N PRO A 196 -0.29 17.23 -7.10
CA PRO A 196 -1.20 17.76 -6.10
C PRO A 196 -0.45 18.59 -5.06
N LYS A 197 -1.19 19.50 -4.42
CA LYS A 197 -0.71 20.32 -3.30
C LYS A 197 -1.33 19.82 -2.00
N ILE A 198 -0.49 19.59 -1.00
CA ILE A 198 -0.89 19.16 0.34
C ILE A 198 -0.26 20.11 1.35
N TYR A 199 -1.09 20.78 2.16
CA TYR A 199 -0.55 21.55 3.27
C TYR A 199 -0.18 20.60 4.41
N SER A 200 1.11 20.24 4.47
CA SER A 200 1.64 19.25 5.40
C SER A 200 1.86 19.81 6.81
N GLU A 201 2.24 18.97 7.76
CA GLU A 201 2.56 19.38 9.14
C GLU A 201 3.85 20.19 9.27
N ASN A 202 4.03 20.89 10.39
CA ASN A 202 5.16 21.80 10.61
C ASN A 202 6.52 21.12 10.44
N ASP A 203 6.70 19.91 10.95
CA ASP A 203 7.96 19.15 10.86
C ASP A 203 8.34 18.84 9.41
N ILE A 204 7.36 18.49 8.57
CA ILE A 204 7.56 18.31 7.13
C ILE A 204 7.87 19.65 6.46
N ARG A 205 7.07 20.69 6.73
CA ARG A 205 7.28 22.01 6.11
C ARG A 205 8.63 22.62 6.48
N ASN A 206 9.13 22.35 7.70
CA ASN A 206 10.44 22.79 8.19
C ASN A 206 11.61 21.92 7.69
N GLY A 207 11.35 20.81 7.00
CA GLY A 207 12.39 19.91 6.50
C GLY A 207 13.03 19.01 7.57
N GLU A 208 12.34 18.74 8.68
CA GLU A 208 12.85 17.91 9.78
C GLU A 208 12.87 16.40 9.44
N LEU A 209 12.11 16.00 8.40
CA LEU A 209 12.01 14.62 7.93
C LEU A 209 12.59 14.49 6.51
N THR A 210 13.19 13.34 6.21
CA THR A 210 13.70 13.05 4.86
C THR A 210 12.56 12.66 3.93
N LYS A 211 12.40 13.39 2.81
CA LYS A 211 11.39 13.06 1.80
C LYS A 211 11.80 11.80 1.02
N MET A 212 10.83 10.92 0.85
CA MET A 212 10.94 9.65 0.13
C MET A 212 9.85 9.58 -0.93
N PHE A 213 10.00 8.65 -1.87
CA PHE A 213 9.04 8.43 -2.95
C PHE A 213 8.89 6.95 -3.25
N VAL A 214 7.67 6.52 -3.55
CA VAL A 214 7.35 5.19 -4.06
C VAL A 214 7.34 5.25 -5.58
N ASN A 215 8.33 4.65 -6.24
CA ASN A 215 8.29 4.51 -7.69
C ASN A 215 7.12 3.58 -8.06
N LEU A 216 7.11 2.39 -7.46
CA LEU A 216 6.01 1.43 -7.53
C LEU A 216 6.13 0.47 -6.34
N SER A 217 5.05 0.29 -5.58
CA SER A 217 4.98 -0.75 -4.56
C SER A 217 3.58 -1.33 -4.51
N GLY A 218 3.43 -2.56 -4.04
CA GLY A 218 2.10 -3.14 -3.92
C GLY A 218 2.12 -4.63 -3.68
N PHE A 219 0.92 -5.16 -3.49
CA PHE A 219 0.63 -6.53 -3.16
C PHE A 219 -0.34 -7.11 -4.18
N ILE A 220 -0.05 -8.30 -4.67
CA ILE A 220 -1.03 -9.17 -5.32
C ILE A 220 -1.28 -10.32 -4.36
N ILE A 221 -2.51 -10.42 -3.88
CA ILE A 221 -2.94 -11.37 -2.86
C ILE A 221 -3.91 -12.33 -3.54
N GLN A 222 -3.54 -13.60 -3.62
CA GLN A 222 -4.34 -14.63 -4.28
C GLN A 222 -4.69 -15.74 -3.29
N LYS A 223 -5.98 -15.92 -3.04
CA LYS A 223 -6.50 -17.08 -2.33
C LYS A 223 -6.44 -18.31 -3.23
N LYS A 224 -5.95 -19.42 -2.67
CA LYS A 224 -5.93 -20.75 -3.29
C LYS A 224 -6.64 -21.73 -2.37
N LYS A 225 -6.76 -22.98 -2.83
CA LYS A 225 -7.45 -24.04 -2.09
C LYS A 225 -6.88 -24.27 -0.68
N ASP A 226 -5.56 -24.22 -0.55
CA ASP A 226 -4.82 -24.60 0.66
C ASP A 226 -3.96 -23.45 1.23
N CYS A 227 -3.90 -22.32 0.55
CA CYS A 227 -3.03 -21.21 0.94
C CYS A 227 -3.53 -19.85 0.44
N VAL A 228 -2.85 -18.80 0.89
CA VAL A 228 -2.86 -17.47 0.28
C VAL A 228 -1.45 -17.21 -0.24
N ASP A 229 -1.33 -16.96 -1.53
CA ASP A 229 -0.09 -16.50 -2.15
C ASP A 229 -0.07 -14.96 -2.17
N ILE A 230 1.07 -14.39 -1.81
CA ILE A 230 1.32 -12.96 -1.77
C ILE A 230 2.55 -12.68 -2.62
N THR A 231 2.39 -11.85 -3.64
CA THR A 231 3.50 -11.24 -4.37
C THR A 231 3.57 -9.78 -3.97
N TYR A 232 4.62 -9.42 -3.24
CA TYR A 232 4.92 -8.04 -2.84
C TYR A 232 6.01 -7.46 -3.73
N LEU A 233 5.81 -6.24 -4.22
CA LEU A 233 6.81 -5.48 -4.95
C LEU A 233 7.09 -4.16 -4.24
N ASN A 234 8.36 -3.74 -4.27
CA ASN A 234 8.78 -2.51 -3.63
C ASN A 234 9.91 -1.84 -4.39
N SER A 235 9.67 -0.63 -4.86
CA SER A 235 10.68 0.28 -5.37
C SER A 235 10.42 1.66 -4.81
N ILE A 236 11.40 2.15 -4.05
CA ILE A 236 11.36 3.48 -3.44
C ILE A 236 12.63 4.25 -3.79
N ASN A 237 12.52 5.56 -3.73
CA ASN A 237 13.63 6.50 -3.78
C ASN A 237 13.67 7.27 -2.45
N ILE A 238 14.87 7.57 -1.96
CA ILE A 238 15.05 8.37 -0.74
C ILE A 238 15.90 9.56 -1.14
N ASN A 239 15.42 10.77 -0.87
CA ASN A 239 16.13 11.98 -1.27
C ASN A 239 17.32 12.28 -0.32
N THR A 240 18.29 11.39 -0.31
CA THR A 240 19.53 11.48 0.47
C THR A 240 20.72 11.07 -0.38
N THR A 241 21.85 11.71 -0.19
CA THR A 241 23.10 11.40 -0.91
C THR A 241 23.93 10.33 -0.20
N ILE A 242 23.61 9.99 1.05
CA ILE A 242 24.40 9.08 1.88
C ILE A 242 23.54 7.88 2.27
N PHE A 243 24.09 6.68 2.05
CA PHE A 243 23.48 5.40 2.44
C PHE A 243 22.09 5.10 1.84
N GLU A 244 21.70 5.71 0.72
CA GLU A 244 20.41 5.49 0.06
C GLU A 244 20.13 3.99 -0.13
N ASP A 245 21.04 3.25 -0.80
CA ASP A 245 20.90 1.81 -1.03
C ASP A 245 20.71 1.00 0.27
N LEU A 246 21.39 1.38 1.34
CA LEU A 246 21.28 0.70 2.64
C LEU A 246 19.93 0.99 3.29
N LEU A 247 19.48 2.24 3.29
CA LEU A 247 18.18 2.65 3.83
C LEU A 247 17.03 1.97 3.08
N ILE A 248 17.10 1.93 1.74
CA ILE A 248 16.12 1.23 0.91
C ILE A 248 16.03 -0.26 1.32
N ARG A 249 17.18 -0.93 1.51
CA ARG A 249 17.21 -2.33 1.95
C ARG A 249 16.62 -2.52 3.35
N ILE A 250 16.91 -1.62 4.29
CA ILE A 250 16.37 -1.67 5.65
C ILE A 250 14.85 -1.50 5.64
N ILE A 251 14.33 -0.51 4.89
CA ILE A 251 12.90 -0.27 4.76
C ILE A 251 12.21 -1.48 4.11
N ASN A 252 12.77 -2.00 3.02
CA ASN A 252 12.26 -3.19 2.35
C ASN A 252 12.19 -4.41 3.27
N LEU A 253 13.25 -4.66 4.06
CA LEU A 253 13.25 -5.76 5.04
C LEU A 253 12.15 -5.61 6.09
N SER A 254 11.88 -4.38 6.53
CA SER A 254 10.83 -4.08 7.51
C SER A 254 9.43 -4.40 6.98
N GLN A 255 9.19 -4.14 5.69
CA GLN A 255 7.95 -4.52 5.01
C GLN A 255 7.84 -6.03 4.87
N ILE A 256 8.92 -6.73 4.47
CA ILE A 256 8.94 -8.21 4.42
C ILE A 256 8.61 -8.82 5.79
N LEU A 257 9.19 -8.29 6.87
CA LEU A 257 8.91 -8.78 8.23
C LEU A 257 7.46 -8.56 8.66
N THR A 258 6.83 -7.49 8.19
CA THR A 258 5.39 -7.24 8.42
C THR A 258 4.54 -8.31 7.73
N ILE A 259 4.85 -8.62 6.46
CA ILE A 259 4.08 -9.58 5.66
C ILE A 259 4.16 -11.00 6.24
N LYS A 260 5.31 -11.35 6.84
CA LYS A 260 5.56 -12.68 7.41
C LYS A 260 4.92 -12.95 8.78
N ARG A 261 4.34 -11.93 9.44
CA ARG A 261 3.68 -12.07 10.75
C ARG A 261 2.25 -12.62 10.58
#